data_AF-A0A8J4SG27-F1
#
_entry.id   AF-A0A8J4SG27-F1
#
_cell.length_a   1.000
_cell.length_b   1.000
_cell.length_c   1.000
_cell.angle_alpha   90.00
_cell.angle_beta   90.00
_cell.angle_gamma   90.00
#
_symmetry.space_group_name_H-M   'P 1'
#
loop_
_entity.id
_entity.type
_entity.pdbx_description
1 polymer ?
#
loop_
_entity_poly.entity_id
_entity_poly.type
_entity_poly.pdbx_seq_one_letter_code
_entity_poly.pdbx_strand_id
1 'polypeptide(L)'
;MNRIDRVKVKYSIDEDRACTFFGNNITITFESMNIAGVDGDLVEMTGDATNAIGDGSVLEHVMYTPNVTATAWEIQKGVRVPDRRAQFVAQTAPDTLKFAYTVQAGDSTTQLEYANSDSLALSLRGIGGARIFNADSKNVLANVILPPPGFAGDWERGLGSSLSANSALEIDATPPYVKYVTSPHVDGTFGIGEEILVHVVFSQPIVVAGLPTVVLETGTVDRIIPFNQVVMPDGNIAEFKYIVQAMDTSPDLTYTSITALQLNGGSIKRKSTTPTTNAKLKLPVNGETGSLSVNKNIIIDTTNPKILAITTTASNGAYTAGDVIPVVVTFDMPVVVTAHQGHQKAWVSVLPS
;
A
#
# COMPACT_ATOMS: atom_id res chain seq x y z
N MET A 1 -16.77 58.24 -5.98
CA MET A 1 -15.82 57.12 -6.06
C MET A 1 -15.57 56.62 -4.65
N ASN A 2 -16.38 55.68 -4.16
CA ASN A 2 -16.18 55.10 -2.81
C ASN A 2 -16.09 53.59 -2.93
N ARG A 3 -14.91 53.11 -2.53
CA ARG A 3 -14.46 51.73 -2.45
C ARG A 3 -15.18 51.08 -1.27
N ILE A 4 -15.72 49.88 -1.45
CA ILE A 4 -16.16 49.05 -0.32
C ILE A 4 -14.89 48.63 0.42
N ASP A 5 -14.65 49.22 1.59
CA ASP A 5 -13.55 48.83 2.44
C ASP A 5 -13.89 47.51 3.13
N ARG A 6 -13.09 46.48 2.79
CA ARG A 6 -12.90 45.19 3.47
C ARG A 6 -14.17 44.53 4.02
N VAL A 7 -14.67 43.55 3.27
CA VAL A 7 -15.48 42.46 3.81
C VAL A 7 -14.63 41.68 4.83
N LYS A 8 -14.99 41.77 6.11
CA LYS A 8 -14.37 40.97 7.17
C LYS A 8 -15.14 39.65 7.25
N VAL A 9 -14.62 38.62 6.59
CA VAL A 9 -15.06 37.25 6.89
C VAL A 9 -14.29 36.81 8.13
N LYS A 10 -14.98 36.71 9.28
CA LYS A 10 -14.40 36.02 10.44
C LYS A 10 -14.48 34.53 10.17
N TYR A 11 -13.36 33.96 9.75
CA TYR A 11 -13.12 32.54 9.94
C TYR A 11 -12.59 32.38 11.37
N SER A 12 -13.22 31.53 12.18
CA SER A 12 -12.61 31.04 13.40
C SER A 12 -11.51 30.07 12.99
N ILE A 13 -10.32 30.60 12.74
CA ILE A 13 -9.09 29.83 12.57
C ILE A 13 -8.38 29.78 13.93
N ASP A 14 -8.92 28.98 14.84
CA ASP A 14 -8.05 28.32 15.79
C ASP A 14 -7.94 26.88 15.28
N GLU A 15 -6.79 26.61 14.65
CA GLU A 15 -6.28 25.32 14.13
C GLU A 15 -6.50 25.03 12.62
N ASP A 16 -5.37 25.00 11.91
CA ASP A 16 -5.09 24.69 10.50
C ASP A 16 -5.91 23.55 9.85
N ARG A 17 -7.15 23.81 9.39
CA ARG A 17 -7.84 22.91 8.43
C ARG A 17 -8.65 23.69 7.39
N ALA A 18 -8.40 23.38 6.11
CA ALA A 18 -9.26 23.76 5.00
C ALA A 18 -10.50 22.85 4.99
N CYS A 19 -11.67 23.38 5.37
CA CYS A 19 -12.91 22.62 5.34
C CYS A 19 -13.38 22.33 3.90
N THR A 20 -13.63 21.05 3.63
CA THR A 20 -14.53 20.58 2.57
C THR A 20 -15.96 20.84 3.00
N PHE A 21 -16.68 21.69 2.26
CA PHE A 21 -18.11 21.95 2.53
C PHE A 21 -18.99 21.01 1.72
N PHE A 22 -19.91 20.33 2.40
CA PHE A 22 -21.07 19.70 1.78
C PHE A 22 -22.31 20.51 2.15
N GLY A 23 -22.74 21.39 1.25
CA GLY A 23 -23.91 22.25 1.40
C GLY A 23 -23.87 23.36 0.35
N ASN A 24 -24.94 23.49 -0.44
CA ASN A 24 -24.98 24.46 -1.55
C ASN A 24 -25.23 25.92 -1.12
N ASN A 25 -25.36 26.20 0.18
CA ASN A 25 -25.71 27.52 0.66
C ASN A 25 -24.60 28.11 1.53
N ILE A 26 -23.97 29.16 1.01
CA ILE A 26 -23.16 30.08 1.80
C ILE A 26 -24.09 31.22 2.24
N THR A 27 -24.38 31.31 3.53
CA THR A 27 -25.12 32.45 4.09
C THR A 27 -24.14 33.57 4.40
N ILE A 28 -24.26 34.68 3.69
CA ILE A 28 -23.49 35.90 3.94
C ILE A 28 -24.39 36.88 4.70
N THR A 29 -24.01 37.24 5.92
CA THR A 29 -24.74 38.22 6.74
C THR A 29 -24.09 39.59 6.58
N PHE A 30 -24.88 40.60 6.26
CA PHE A 30 -24.44 42.00 6.17
C PHE A 30 -24.91 42.75 7.42
N GLU A 31 -24.07 43.64 7.97
CA GLU A 31 -24.46 44.45 9.13
C GLU A 31 -25.53 45.50 8.78
N SER A 32 -25.60 45.96 7.52
CA SER A 32 -26.70 46.77 6.97
C SER A 32 -26.75 46.68 5.45
N MET A 33 -27.94 46.60 4.86
CA MET A 33 -28.15 46.63 3.39
C MET A 33 -29.41 47.44 3.07
N ASN A 34 -29.30 48.45 2.20
CA ASN A 34 -30.48 49.09 1.61
C ASN A 34 -30.97 48.22 0.45
N ILE A 35 -32.17 47.66 0.60
CA ILE A 35 -32.82 46.81 -0.40
C ILE A 35 -33.93 47.63 -1.07
N ALA A 36 -34.16 47.42 -2.37
CA ALA A 36 -35.27 48.08 -3.06
C ALA A 36 -36.63 47.67 -2.45
N GLY A 37 -37.32 48.64 -1.87
CA GLY A 37 -38.67 48.54 -1.32
C GLY A 37 -39.24 49.95 -1.08
N VAL A 38 -40.57 50.06 -0.97
CA VAL A 38 -41.22 51.30 -0.54
C VAL A 38 -41.00 51.39 0.97
N ASP A 39 -39.96 52.11 1.39
CA ASP A 39 -39.77 52.41 2.81
C ASP A 39 -40.75 53.53 3.19
N GLY A 40 -41.65 53.20 4.12
CA GLY A 40 -42.83 53.98 4.43
C GLY A 40 -42.65 55.00 5.55
N ASP A 41 -41.44 55.41 5.93
CA ASP A 41 -41.28 56.34 7.06
C ASP A 41 -40.00 57.18 7.09
N LEU A 42 -39.61 57.79 5.96
CA LEU A 42 -38.64 58.89 5.99
C LEU A 42 -39.27 60.18 5.48
N VAL A 43 -39.37 61.16 6.38
CA VAL A 43 -39.88 62.50 6.09
C VAL A 43 -38.99 63.14 5.04
N GLU A 44 -39.63 63.62 3.98
CA GLU A 44 -39.05 64.47 2.94
C GLU A 44 -38.31 65.64 3.62
N MET A 45 -36.98 65.68 3.50
CA MET A 45 -36.19 66.80 4.03
C MET A 45 -36.47 68.04 3.18
N THR A 46 -37.50 68.79 3.54
CA THR A 46 -37.74 70.13 3.02
C THR A 46 -36.68 71.08 3.57
N GLY A 47 -36.09 71.88 2.66
CA GLY A 47 -34.94 72.73 2.94
C GLY A 47 -35.18 73.76 4.05
N ASP A 48 -34.13 74.01 4.82
CA ASP A 48 -33.98 75.08 5.80
C ASP A 48 -34.18 76.46 5.15
N ALA A 49 -35.14 77.24 5.68
CA ALA A 49 -35.50 78.57 5.19
C ALA A 49 -34.41 79.65 5.43
N THR A 50 -33.25 79.31 5.98
CA THR A 50 -32.13 80.25 6.17
C THR A 50 -31.03 80.17 5.10
N ASN A 51 -31.09 79.25 4.14
CA ASN A 51 -30.14 79.17 3.04
C ASN A 51 -30.72 79.71 1.73
N ALA A 52 -30.51 81.01 1.48
CA ALA A 52 -31.05 81.75 0.34
C ALA A 52 -30.37 81.48 -1.03
N ILE A 53 -29.65 80.38 -1.22
CA ILE A 53 -29.06 79.99 -2.53
C ILE A 53 -28.98 78.45 -2.63
N GLY A 54 -30.13 77.79 -2.82
CA GLY A 54 -30.16 76.42 -3.33
C GLY A 54 -30.28 76.46 -4.85
N ASP A 55 -29.47 75.69 -5.58
CA ASP A 55 -29.43 75.68 -7.06
C ASP A 55 -30.66 75.03 -7.73
N GLY A 56 -31.71 74.73 -6.95
CA GLY A 56 -32.94 74.11 -7.44
C GLY A 56 -32.82 72.61 -7.72
N SER A 57 -31.71 71.97 -7.38
CA SER A 57 -31.51 70.54 -7.60
C SER A 57 -32.16 69.72 -6.49
N VAL A 58 -33.11 68.85 -6.83
CA VAL A 58 -33.60 67.81 -5.91
C VAL A 58 -32.45 66.84 -5.66
N LEU A 59 -32.13 66.54 -4.39
CA LEU A 59 -31.15 65.52 -4.05
C LEU A 59 -31.68 64.15 -4.53
N GLU A 60 -31.10 63.64 -5.61
CA GLU A 60 -31.42 62.29 -6.07
C GLU A 60 -30.83 61.23 -5.14
N HIS A 61 -31.65 60.23 -4.80
CA HIS A 61 -31.20 59.07 -4.04
C HIS A 61 -30.22 58.26 -4.90
N VAL A 62 -28.94 58.28 -4.55
CA VAL A 62 -27.94 57.51 -5.29
C VAL A 62 -28.11 56.02 -4.96
N MET A 63 -28.82 55.31 -5.83
CA MET A 63 -29.03 53.86 -5.72
C MET A 63 -27.87 53.09 -6.34
N TYR A 64 -27.27 52.18 -5.58
CA TYR A 64 -26.30 51.21 -6.08
C TYR A 64 -26.84 49.80 -5.92
N THR A 65 -27.09 49.10 -7.03
CA THR A 65 -27.31 47.66 -7.01
C THR A 65 -25.95 46.97 -6.83
N PRO A 66 -25.69 46.25 -5.73
CA PRO A 66 -24.43 45.51 -5.59
C PRO A 66 -24.40 44.38 -6.62
N ASN A 67 -23.46 44.47 -7.55
CA ASN A 67 -23.24 43.41 -8.53
C ASN A 67 -22.43 42.30 -7.86
N VAL A 68 -23.10 41.26 -7.35
CA VAL A 68 -22.43 40.08 -6.81
C VAL A 68 -22.13 39.14 -7.98
N THR A 69 -20.92 39.22 -8.52
CA THR A 69 -20.46 38.23 -9.49
C THR A 69 -20.15 36.93 -8.74
N ALA A 70 -20.99 35.91 -8.92
CA ALA A 70 -20.75 34.57 -8.41
C ALA A 70 -19.57 33.94 -9.17
N THR A 71 -18.34 34.27 -8.77
CA THR A 71 -17.14 33.59 -9.23
C THR A 71 -16.73 32.58 -8.17
N ALA A 72 -17.26 31.35 -8.30
CA ALA A 72 -16.73 30.22 -7.56
C ALA A 72 -15.42 29.79 -8.24
N TRP A 73 -14.31 29.86 -7.52
CA TRP A 73 -13.07 29.23 -7.95
C TRP A 73 -13.11 27.77 -7.49
N GLU A 74 -13.21 26.82 -8.41
CA GLU A 74 -12.99 25.41 -8.11
C GLU A 74 -11.49 25.20 -7.87
N ILE A 75 -11.08 25.19 -6.61
CA ILE A 75 -9.70 24.90 -6.20
C ILE A 75 -9.51 23.39 -6.35
N GLN A 76 -9.28 22.96 -7.60
CA GLN A 76 -9.09 21.57 -8.04
C GLN A 76 -10.26 20.60 -7.74
N LYS A 77 -10.71 19.93 -8.80
CA LYS A 77 -11.48 18.68 -8.69
C LYS A 77 -10.56 17.59 -8.11
N GLY A 78 -10.38 17.60 -6.78
CA GLY A 78 -9.76 16.51 -6.07
C GLY A 78 -10.48 15.20 -6.42
N VAL A 79 -9.74 14.11 -6.56
CA VAL A 79 -10.32 12.77 -6.66
C VAL A 79 -11.23 12.61 -5.45
N ARG A 80 -12.55 12.67 -5.66
CA ARG A 80 -13.54 12.47 -4.60
C ARG A 80 -13.39 11.02 -4.17
N VAL A 81 -12.52 10.75 -3.19
CA VAL A 81 -12.54 9.48 -2.47
C VAL A 81 -13.97 9.39 -1.95
N PRO A 82 -14.76 8.38 -2.35
CA PRO A 82 -16.14 8.29 -1.91
C PRO A 82 -16.14 8.26 -0.39
N ASP A 83 -16.91 9.14 0.25
CA ASP A 83 -17.06 9.11 1.71
C ASP A 83 -17.45 7.69 2.12
N ARG A 84 -16.58 7.04 2.90
CA ARG A 84 -16.86 5.71 3.42
C ARG A 84 -17.85 5.83 4.57
N ARG A 85 -18.71 4.83 4.73
CA ARG A 85 -19.71 4.79 5.79
C ARG A 85 -19.43 3.65 6.75
N ALA A 86 -19.44 3.94 8.03
CA ALA A 86 -19.54 2.92 9.07
C ALA A 86 -21.01 2.46 9.16
N GLN A 87 -21.24 1.16 9.25
CA GLN A 87 -22.57 0.58 9.34
C GLN A 87 -22.91 0.23 10.78
N PHE A 88 -24.16 0.45 11.19
CA PHE A 88 -24.63 0.00 12.49
C PHE A 88 -24.57 -1.53 12.57
N VAL A 89 -23.96 -2.04 13.64
CA VAL A 89 -23.81 -3.48 13.88
C VAL A 89 -24.80 -3.95 14.94
N ALA A 90 -24.75 -3.33 16.11
CA ALA A 90 -25.57 -3.71 17.25
C ALA A 90 -25.54 -2.62 18.32
N GLN A 91 -26.52 -2.63 19.22
CA GLN A 91 -26.45 -1.96 20.50
C GLN A 91 -25.79 -2.92 21.50
N THR A 92 -24.57 -2.64 21.93
CA THR A 92 -23.79 -3.56 22.79
C THR A 92 -24.08 -3.37 24.27
N ALA A 93 -24.65 -2.22 24.65
CA ALA A 93 -25.15 -1.91 25.99
C ALA A 93 -26.30 -0.88 25.89
N PRO A 94 -27.10 -0.65 26.93
CA PRO A 94 -28.22 0.30 26.90
C PRO A 94 -27.88 1.71 26.39
N ASP A 95 -26.64 2.16 26.59
CA ASP A 95 -26.10 3.46 26.21
C ASP A 95 -25.07 3.42 25.07
N THR A 96 -24.80 2.24 24.50
CA THR A 96 -23.66 2.04 23.59
C THR A 96 -24.09 1.41 22.26
N LEU A 97 -23.85 2.14 21.16
CA LEU A 97 -24.05 1.66 19.80
C LEU A 97 -22.72 1.33 19.15
N LYS A 98 -22.63 0.15 18.53
CA LYS A 98 -21.46 -0.29 17.78
C LYS A 98 -21.69 -0.09 16.29
N PHE A 99 -20.76 0.59 15.65
CA PHE A 99 -20.65 0.72 14.21
C PHE A 99 -19.39 0.00 13.72
N ALA A 100 -19.41 -0.51 12.49
CA ALA A 100 -18.27 -1.12 11.84
C ALA A 100 -17.97 -0.39 10.53
N TYR A 101 -16.73 0.06 10.41
CA TYR A 101 -16.17 0.51 9.14
C TYR A 101 -15.20 -0.54 8.63
N THR A 102 -15.48 -1.06 7.44
CA THR A 102 -14.59 -1.98 6.73
C THR A 102 -13.70 -1.18 5.79
N VAL A 103 -12.40 -1.23 6.01
CA VAL A 103 -11.39 -0.60 5.14
C VAL A 103 -11.52 -1.14 3.72
N GLN A 104 -11.54 -0.25 2.73
CA GLN A 104 -11.71 -0.57 1.32
C GLN A 104 -10.42 -0.25 0.56
N ALA A 105 -10.32 -0.78 -0.67
CA ALA A 105 -9.18 -0.48 -1.55
C ALA A 105 -9.07 1.03 -1.81
N GLY A 106 -7.86 1.56 -1.66
CA GLY A 106 -7.55 2.98 -1.82
C GLY A 106 -7.75 3.84 -0.57
N ASP A 107 -8.26 3.28 0.53
CA ASP A 107 -8.36 4.01 1.79
C ASP A 107 -6.96 4.22 2.39
N SER A 108 -6.65 5.46 2.76
CA SER A 108 -5.40 5.80 3.43
C SER A 108 -5.62 7.01 4.34
N THR A 109 -5.19 6.91 5.58
CA THR A 109 -5.14 8.02 6.52
C THR A 109 -4.12 7.75 7.61
N THR A 110 -3.43 8.79 8.07
CA THR A 110 -2.57 8.73 9.26
C THR A 110 -3.37 8.89 10.56
N GLN A 111 -4.65 9.26 10.46
CA GLN A 111 -5.54 9.39 11.60
C GLN A 111 -6.99 9.27 11.14
N LEU A 112 -7.63 8.14 11.45
CA LEU A 112 -9.03 7.92 11.12
C LEU A 112 -9.94 8.83 11.94
N GLU A 113 -10.86 9.50 11.26
CA GLU A 113 -11.85 10.39 11.87
C GLU A 113 -13.15 10.38 11.05
N TYR A 114 -14.27 10.70 11.70
CA TYR A 114 -15.52 10.98 10.99
C TYR A 114 -15.46 12.35 10.30
N ALA A 115 -16.24 12.54 9.23
CA ALA A 115 -16.09 13.71 8.35
C ALA A 115 -16.38 15.05 9.04
N ASN A 116 -17.37 15.09 9.93
CA ASN A 116 -17.81 16.27 10.68
C ASN A 116 -18.84 15.89 11.78
N SER A 117 -19.29 16.88 12.56
CA SER A 117 -20.27 16.70 13.63
C SER A 117 -21.62 16.11 13.21
N ASP A 118 -21.99 16.18 11.93
CA ASP A 118 -23.23 15.61 11.38
C ASP A 118 -23.05 14.19 10.83
N SER A 119 -21.89 13.56 11.05
CA SER A 119 -21.56 12.25 10.44
C SER A 119 -22.40 11.09 10.97
N LEU A 120 -23.06 11.23 12.11
CA LEU A 120 -24.06 10.27 12.58
C LEU A 120 -25.37 10.46 11.80
N ALA A 121 -25.30 10.20 10.50
CA ALA A 121 -26.43 10.32 9.59
C ALA A 121 -27.32 9.07 9.67
N LEU A 122 -28.47 9.21 10.33
CA LEU A 122 -29.50 8.17 10.35
C LEU A 122 -30.38 8.30 9.11
N SER A 123 -30.10 7.55 8.04
CA SER A 123 -30.85 7.48 6.75
C SER A 123 -32.04 8.46 6.62
N LEU A 124 -31.74 9.72 6.27
CA LEU A 124 -32.70 10.85 6.36
C LEU A 124 -33.60 11.03 5.14
N ARG A 125 -33.84 10.01 4.30
CA ARG A 125 -34.61 10.18 3.04
C ARG A 125 -35.73 9.17 2.85
N GLY A 126 -36.55 8.98 3.87
CA GLY A 126 -37.84 8.29 3.77
C GLY A 126 -38.71 8.51 5.00
N ILE A 127 -40.04 8.52 4.81
CA ILE A 127 -41.01 8.42 5.90
C ILE A 127 -40.74 7.08 6.59
N GLY A 128 -40.13 7.10 7.78
CA GLY A 128 -39.65 5.89 8.49
C GLY A 128 -38.13 5.75 8.66
N GLY A 129 -37.34 6.80 8.45
CA GLY A 129 -35.89 6.79 8.75
C GLY A 129 -35.59 6.43 10.21
N ALA A 130 -34.45 5.74 10.43
CA ALA A 130 -34.01 5.34 11.77
C ALA A 130 -33.82 6.57 12.68
N ARG A 131 -34.19 6.43 13.96
CA ARG A 131 -34.06 7.48 14.98
C ARG A 131 -33.56 6.85 16.28
N ILE A 132 -32.73 7.58 17.00
CA ILE A 132 -32.28 7.19 18.34
C ILE A 132 -33.14 7.96 19.34
N PHE A 133 -33.80 7.22 20.23
CA PHE A 133 -34.67 7.77 21.26
C PHE A 133 -34.11 7.46 22.64
N ASN A 134 -34.52 8.24 23.63
CA ASN A 134 -34.37 7.85 25.03
C ASN A 134 -35.12 6.52 25.27
N ALA A 135 -34.48 5.58 25.97
CA ALA A 135 -35.06 4.28 26.28
C ALA A 135 -36.38 4.38 27.06
N ASP A 136 -36.50 5.38 27.92
CA ASP A 136 -37.68 5.63 28.77
C ASP A 136 -38.80 6.38 28.03
N SER A 137 -38.51 6.96 26.85
CA SER A 137 -39.51 7.68 26.04
C SER A 137 -39.19 7.70 24.56
N LYS A 138 -40.07 7.07 23.77
CA LYS A 138 -40.01 7.06 22.30
C LYS A 138 -40.30 8.42 21.65
N ASN A 139 -40.57 9.47 22.43
CA ASN A 139 -40.82 10.82 21.93
C ASN A 139 -39.64 11.78 22.18
N VAL A 140 -38.64 11.35 22.97
CA VAL A 140 -37.45 12.17 23.25
C VAL A 140 -36.31 11.69 22.36
N LEU A 141 -35.90 12.52 21.40
CA LEU A 141 -34.77 12.24 20.52
C LEU A 141 -33.44 12.37 21.27
N ALA A 142 -32.52 11.46 21.01
CA ALA A 142 -31.14 11.60 21.46
C ALA A 142 -30.42 12.70 20.66
N ASN A 143 -29.44 13.36 21.30
CA ASN A 143 -28.51 14.22 20.60
C ASN A 143 -27.60 13.34 19.72
N VAL A 144 -27.61 13.60 18.40
CA VAL A 144 -26.81 12.87 17.41
C VAL A 144 -25.67 13.71 16.83
N ILE A 145 -25.45 14.91 17.37
CA ILE A 145 -24.34 15.77 16.97
C ILE A 145 -23.07 15.23 17.63
N LEU A 146 -22.11 14.82 16.79
CA LEU A 146 -20.80 14.37 17.24
C LEU A 146 -19.92 15.58 17.61
N PRO A 147 -18.94 15.40 18.51
CA PRO A 147 -17.92 16.42 18.77
C PRO A 147 -17.21 16.88 17.48
N PRO A 148 -16.53 18.03 17.46
CA PRO A 148 -15.68 18.38 16.33
C PRO A 148 -14.55 17.34 16.15
N PRO A 149 -14.17 16.98 14.91
CA PRO A 149 -12.98 16.18 14.62
C PRO A 149 -11.72 16.70 15.34
N GLY A 150 -11.03 15.83 16.07
CA GLY A 150 -9.84 16.16 16.88
C GLY A 150 -10.12 16.71 18.28
N PHE A 151 -11.38 16.94 18.65
CA PHE A 151 -11.71 17.54 19.95
C PHE A 151 -11.45 16.60 21.12
N ALA A 152 -10.68 17.06 22.11
CA ALA A 152 -10.29 16.29 23.29
C ALA A 152 -11.41 16.08 24.33
N GLY A 153 -12.56 16.72 24.14
CA GLY A 153 -13.68 16.69 25.09
C GLY A 153 -13.64 17.84 26.10
N ASP A 154 -14.78 18.11 26.72
CA ASP A 154 -14.93 19.07 27.82
C ASP A 154 -15.92 18.49 28.84
N TRP A 155 -15.38 17.92 29.91
CA TRP A 155 -16.18 17.26 30.94
C TRP A 155 -17.07 18.24 31.72
N GLU A 156 -16.61 19.49 31.91
CA GLU A 156 -17.35 20.51 32.66
C GLU A 156 -18.62 20.93 31.91
N ARG A 157 -18.58 20.86 30.58
CA ARG A 157 -19.72 21.14 29.69
C ARG A 157 -20.47 19.89 29.22
N GLY A 158 -20.04 18.71 29.65
CA GLY A 158 -20.63 17.43 29.22
C GLY A 158 -20.44 17.13 27.73
N LEU A 159 -19.41 17.69 27.10
CA LEU A 159 -19.08 17.44 25.69
C LEU A 159 -18.12 16.26 25.57
N GLY A 160 -18.52 15.26 24.78
CA GLY A 160 -17.67 14.13 24.46
C GLY A 160 -16.45 14.50 23.61
N SER A 161 -15.50 13.60 23.55
CA SER A 161 -14.28 13.68 22.73
C SER A 161 -14.44 12.95 21.38
N SER A 162 -13.61 13.29 20.38
CA SER A 162 -13.66 12.70 19.03
C SER A 162 -12.92 11.34 18.91
N LEU A 163 -13.04 10.65 17.77
CA LEU A 163 -12.37 9.37 17.54
C LEU A 163 -10.85 9.54 17.57
N SER A 164 -10.34 10.50 16.81
CA SER A 164 -8.89 10.75 16.69
C SER A 164 -8.25 11.21 18.00
N ALA A 165 -9.01 11.88 18.88
CA ALA A 165 -8.53 12.26 20.21
C ALA A 165 -8.35 11.07 21.16
N ASN A 166 -9.10 9.99 20.95
CA ASN A 166 -9.06 8.80 21.80
C ASN A 166 -8.27 7.64 21.20
N SER A 167 -8.05 7.64 19.89
CA SER A 167 -7.48 6.49 19.18
C SER A 167 -6.58 6.93 18.03
N ALA A 168 -5.33 6.46 18.05
CA ALA A 168 -4.36 6.64 16.97
C ALA A 168 -4.52 5.54 15.91
N LEU A 169 -5.57 5.63 15.11
CA LEU A 169 -5.88 4.65 14.06
C LEU A 169 -5.34 5.10 12.71
N GLU A 170 -4.38 4.34 12.19
CA GLU A 170 -3.84 4.52 10.84
C GLU A 170 -4.45 3.50 9.88
N ILE A 171 -4.68 3.94 8.65
CA ILE A 171 -5.14 3.07 7.55
C ILE A 171 -4.15 3.18 6.41
N ASP A 172 -3.65 2.01 6.00
CA ASP A 172 -2.87 1.84 4.79
C ASP A 172 -3.41 0.63 4.02
N ALA A 173 -4.12 0.91 2.92
CA ALA A 173 -4.59 -0.11 1.99
C ALA A 173 -3.70 -0.23 0.73
N THR A 174 -2.49 0.34 0.73
CA THR A 174 -1.61 0.29 -0.43
C THR A 174 -1.20 -1.16 -0.77
N PRO A 175 -1.25 -1.56 -2.06
CA PRO A 175 -0.81 -2.89 -2.46
C PRO A 175 0.70 -3.09 -2.27
N PRO A 176 1.15 -4.24 -1.74
CA PRO A 176 2.57 -4.59 -1.75
C PRO A 176 3.06 -4.75 -3.18
N TYR A 177 4.33 -4.40 -3.42
CA TYR A 177 5.00 -4.61 -4.70
C TYR A 177 6.40 -5.20 -4.48
N VAL A 178 6.93 -5.88 -5.49
CA VAL A 178 8.29 -6.42 -5.44
C VAL A 178 9.31 -5.27 -5.48
N LYS A 179 10.16 -5.18 -4.46
CA LYS A 179 11.26 -4.21 -4.39
C LYS A 179 12.49 -4.71 -5.16
N TYR A 180 12.90 -5.93 -4.87
CA TYR A 180 14.06 -6.57 -5.48
C TYR A 180 14.01 -8.09 -5.28
N VAL A 181 14.85 -8.80 -6.03
CA VAL A 181 15.07 -10.23 -5.92
C VAL A 181 16.52 -10.46 -5.52
N THR A 182 16.75 -11.34 -4.55
CA THR A 182 18.09 -11.64 -4.05
C THR A 182 18.19 -13.10 -3.62
N SER A 183 19.31 -13.49 -3.03
CA SER A 183 19.54 -14.80 -2.44
C SER A 183 20.31 -14.64 -1.12
N PRO A 184 20.00 -15.46 -0.09
CA PRO A 184 20.77 -15.49 1.15
C PRO A 184 22.11 -16.19 0.98
N HIS A 185 22.32 -16.96 -0.10
CA HIS A 185 23.58 -17.65 -0.35
C HIS A 185 24.70 -16.64 -0.63
N VAL A 186 25.94 -17.01 -0.29
CA VAL A 186 27.11 -16.27 -0.78
C VAL A 186 27.24 -16.42 -2.29
N ASP A 187 27.83 -15.43 -2.94
CA ASP A 187 28.14 -15.50 -4.36
C ASP A 187 29.12 -16.65 -4.63
N GLY A 188 28.98 -17.31 -5.77
CA GLY A 188 29.79 -18.46 -6.11
C GLY A 188 29.20 -19.37 -7.17
N THR A 189 29.86 -20.51 -7.38
CA THR A 189 29.44 -21.55 -8.32
C THR A 189 28.73 -22.66 -7.59
N PHE A 190 27.58 -23.06 -8.13
CA PHE A 190 26.74 -24.12 -7.59
C PHE A 190 26.65 -25.30 -8.56
N GLY A 191 26.85 -26.50 -8.03
CA GLY A 191 26.84 -27.76 -8.76
C GLY A 191 25.58 -28.59 -8.55
N ILE A 192 25.48 -29.73 -9.25
CA ILE A 192 24.31 -30.64 -9.20
C ILE A 192 23.98 -31.03 -7.76
N GLY A 193 22.70 -30.91 -7.39
CA GLY A 193 22.18 -31.29 -6.08
C GLY A 193 22.32 -30.23 -5.00
N GLU A 194 23.05 -29.14 -5.27
CA GLU A 194 23.13 -28.01 -4.35
C GLU A 194 21.84 -27.17 -4.35
N GLU A 195 21.55 -26.59 -3.19
CA GLU A 195 20.37 -25.75 -2.98
C GLU A 195 20.71 -24.29 -3.22
N ILE A 196 19.81 -23.60 -3.93
CA ILE A 196 19.81 -22.16 -4.12
C ILE A 196 18.44 -21.63 -3.72
N LEU A 197 18.41 -20.81 -2.68
CA LEU A 197 17.22 -20.06 -2.26
C LEU A 197 17.13 -18.73 -3.02
N VAL A 198 15.94 -18.43 -3.56
CA VAL A 198 15.63 -17.17 -4.22
C VAL A 198 14.61 -16.41 -3.37
N HIS A 199 14.98 -15.20 -2.97
CA HIS A 199 14.17 -14.31 -2.13
C HIS A 199 13.56 -13.20 -2.98
N VAL A 200 12.23 -13.23 -3.13
CA VAL A 200 11.48 -12.11 -3.70
C VAL A 200 11.02 -11.21 -2.55
N VAL A 201 11.59 -10.01 -2.47
CA VAL A 201 11.37 -9.08 -1.36
C VAL A 201 10.27 -8.08 -1.73
N PHE A 202 9.21 -8.03 -0.93
CA PHE A 202 8.08 -7.12 -1.11
C PHE A 202 8.22 -5.85 -0.25
N SER A 203 7.51 -4.80 -0.65
CA SER A 203 7.48 -3.51 0.04
C SER A 203 6.82 -3.55 1.42
N GLN A 204 5.97 -4.56 1.68
CA GLN A 204 5.20 -4.73 2.91
C GLN A 204 5.04 -6.24 3.20
N PRO A 205 4.67 -6.61 4.44
CA PRO A 205 4.41 -8.00 4.80
C PRO A 205 3.30 -8.62 3.96
N ILE A 206 3.47 -9.89 3.59
CA ILE A 206 2.57 -10.63 2.70
C ILE A 206 2.01 -11.89 3.36
N VAL A 207 0.94 -12.41 2.76
CA VAL A 207 0.42 -13.75 2.99
C VAL A 207 0.36 -14.44 1.63
N VAL A 208 0.86 -15.67 1.59
CA VAL A 208 0.86 -16.52 0.40
C VAL A 208 -0.10 -17.67 0.62
N ALA A 209 -0.94 -17.95 -0.38
CA ALA A 209 -1.80 -19.13 -0.42
C ALA A 209 -1.59 -19.86 -1.75
N GLY A 210 -1.64 -21.19 -1.73
CA GLY A 210 -1.28 -22.02 -2.89
C GLY A 210 0.23 -22.15 -3.09
N LEU A 211 0.64 -22.55 -4.30
CA LEU A 211 2.05 -22.77 -4.65
C LEU A 211 2.46 -21.88 -5.84
N PRO A 212 2.69 -20.57 -5.61
CA PRO A 212 3.34 -19.74 -6.61
C PRO A 212 4.68 -20.32 -7.03
N THR A 213 5.14 -19.98 -8.23
CA THR A 213 6.45 -20.38 -8.75
C THR A 213 7.20 -19.19 -9.33
N VAL A 214 8.51 -19.32 -9.41
CA VAL A 214 9.37 -18.46 -10.23
C VAL A 214 9.97 -19.30 -11.34
N VAL A 215 10.07 -18.76 -12.55
CA VAL A 215 10.76 -19.43 -13.66
C VAL A 215 12.17 -18.86 -13.79
N LEU A 216 13.17 -19.69 -13.48
CA LEU A 216 14.60 -19.37 -13.60
C LEU A 216 15.14 -19.68 -14.98
N GLU A 217 16.10 -18.86 -15.43
CA GLU A 217 16.91 -19.11 -16.61
C GLU A 217 18.16 -19.89 -16.26
N THR A 218 18.15 -21.17 -16.64
CA THR A 218 19.14 -22.18 -16.26
C THR A 218 19.73 -22.88 -17.48
N GLY A 219 19.68 -22.23 -18.65
CA GLY A 219 20.34 -22.68 -19.87
C GLY A 219 19.35 -23.17 -20.92
N THR A 220 19.49 -24.40 -21.39
CA THR A 220 18.60 -24.94 -22.44
C THR A 220 17.19 -25.20 -21.94
N VAL A 221 17.04 -25.47 -20.64
CA VAL A 221 15.76 -25.76 -20.00
C VAL A 221 15.60 -24.82 -18.81
N ASP A 222 14.55 -24.02 -18.84
CA ASP A 222 14.15 -23.17 -17.72
C ASP A 222 13.63 -24.01 -16.56
N ARG A 223 13.92 -23.59 -15.33
CA ARG A 223 13.47 -24.28 -14.13
C ARG A 223 12.35 -23.51 -13.45
N ILE A 224 11.21 -24.19 -13.28
CA ILE A 224 10.09 -23.68 -12.49
C ILE A 224 10.32 -24.07 -11.03
N ILE A 225 10.58 -23.09 -10.19
CA ILE A 225 10.94 -23.29 -8.78
C ILE A 225 9.74 -22.97 -7.88
N PRO A 226 9.36 -23.87 -6.95
CA PRO A 226 8.19 -23.67 -6.11
C PRO A 226 8.46 -22.72 -4.95
N PHE A 227 7.40 -22.02 -4.53
CA PHE A 227 7.36 -21.31 -3.26
C PHE A 227 7.66 -22.26 -2.09
N ASN A 228 8.57 -21.84 -1.22
CA ASN A 228 9.00 -22.59 -0.04
C ASN A 228 8.30 -22.07 1.21
N GLN A 229 8.45 -20.78 1.52
CA GLN A 229 7.89 -20.16 2.73
C GLN A 229 7.91 -18.63 2.66
N VAL A 230 7.18 -17.99 3.58
CA VAL A 230 7.36 -16.56 3.89
C VAL A 230 8.39 -16.44 5.01
N VAL A 231 9.46 -15.69 4.79
CA VAL A 231 10.53 -15.52 5.79
C VAL A 231 10.10 -14.54 6.89
N MET A 232 10.34 -14.93 8.14
CA MET A 232 10.04 -14.17 9.36
C MET A 232 11.31 -13.52 9.94
N PRO A 233 11.23 -12.46 10.77
CA PRO A 233 10.04 -11.90 11.42
C PRO A 233 9.22 -10.92 10.58
N ASP A 234 9.83 -10.25 9.60
CA ASP A 234 9.19 -9.16 8.86
C ASP A 234 8.05 -9.64 7.95
N GLY A 235 8.12 -10.88 7.44
CA GLY A 235 7.05 -11.50 6.68
C GLY A 235 6.85 -10.90 5.28
N ASN A 236 7.82 -10.16 4.76
CA ASN A 236 7.78 -9.50 3.45
C ASN A 236 8.59 -10.22 2.36
N ILE A 237 9.20 -11.37 2.65
CA ILE A 237 10.01 -12.13 1.69
C ILE A 237 9.28 -13.42 1.34
N ALA A 238 9.01 -13.63 0.05
CA ALA A 238 8.62 -14.94 -0.47
C ALA A 238 9.88 -15.68 -0.90
N GLU A 239 10.17 -16.80 -0.25
CA GLU A 239 11.30 -17.66 -0.56
C GLU A 239 10.87 -18.76 -1.53
N PHE A 240 11.69 -19.00 -2.54
CA PHE A 240 11.56 -20.08 -3.52
C PHE A 240 12.81 -20.94 -3.46
N LYS A 241 12.65 -22.25 -3.66
CA LYS A 241 13.76 -23.19 -3.55
C LYS A 241 14.07 -23.83 -4.88
N TYR A 242 15.32 -23.75 -5.28
CA TYR A 242 15.87 -24.44 -6.43
C TYR A 242 16.91 -25.46 -5.98
N ILE A 243 16.86 -26.67 -6.54
CA ILE A 243 17.92 -27.66 -6.43
C ILE A 243 18.51 -27.81 -7.82
N VAL A 244 19.81 -27.57 -7.95
CA VAL A 244 20.50 -27.62 -9.24
C VAL A 244 20.36 -29.01 -9.85
N GLN A 245 19.86 -29.08 -11.09
CA GLN A 245 19.65 -30.34 -11.80
C GLN A 245 20.74 -30.57 -12.82
N ALA A 246 20.94 -31.83 -13.23
CA ALA A 246 21.88 -32.13 -14.30
C ALA A 246 21.52 -31.37 -15.59
N MET A 247 22.55 -30.92 -16.30
CA MET A 247 22.48 -30.12 -17.54
C MET A 247 22.03 -28.66 -17.37
N ASP A 248 21.76 -28.21 -16.15
CA ASP A 248 21.51 -26.79 -15.90
C ASP A 248 22.83 -26.01 -15.98
N THR A 249 22.83 -24.88 -16.66
CA THR A 249 24.01 -24.01 -16.76
C THR A 249 23.61 -22.56 -16.86
N SER A 250 24.24 -21.72 -16.06
CA SER A 250 24.01 -20.29 -16.11
C SER A 250 25.26 -19.56 -15.65
N PRO A 251 25.87 -18.70 -16.49
CA PRO A 251 27.02 -17.90 -16.08
C PRO A 251 26.64 -16.80 -15.08
N ASP A 252 25.35 -16.46 -14.98
CA ASP A 252 24.80 -15.55 -13.99
C ASP A 252 23.28 -15.81 -13.86
N LEU A 253 22.88 -16.44 -12.76
CA LEU A 253 21.53 -16.93 -12.55
C LEU A 253 20.52 -15.79 -12.51
N THR A 254 19.50 -15.89 -13.35
CA THR A 254 18.40 -14.93 -13.43
C THR A 254 17.05 -15.63 -13.60
N TYR A 255 15.98 -14.86 -13.70
CA TYR A 255 14.65 -15.32 -14.08
C TYR A 255 14.32 -14.97 -15.53
N THR A 256 13.38 -15.68 -16.16
CA THR A 256 13.09 -15.55 -17.59
C THR A 256 12.54 -14.19 -18.01
N SER A 257 11.81 -13.50 -17.13
CA SER A 257 11.20 -12.19 -17.43
C SER A 257 10.68 -11.47 -16.19
N ILE A 258 10.27 -10.21 -16.34
CA ILE A 258 9.56 -9.43 -15.30
C ILE A 258 8.25 -10.07 -14.84
N THR A 259 7.73 -11.08 -15.55
CA THR A 259 6.52 -11.85 -15.22
C THR A 259 6.81 -13.28 -14.77
N ALA A 260 8.06 -13.61 -14.47
CA ALA A 260 8.45 -14.96 -14.08
C ALA A 260 7.83 -15.44 -12.76
N LEU A 261 7.40 -14.52 -11.87
CA LEU A 261 6.63 -14.87 -10.68
C LEU A 261 5.16 -15.14 -11.05
N GLN A 262 4.79 -16.42 -10.98
CA GLN A 262 3.48 -16.94 -11.36
C GLN A 262 2.72 -17.45 -10.14
N LEU A 263 1.41 -17.21 -10.07
CA LEU A 263 0.60 -17.59 -8.90
C LEU A 263 0.13 -19.06 -8.92
N ASN A 264 0.02 -19.69 -10.09
CA ASN A 264 -0.47 -21.07 -10.27
C ASN A 264 -1.77 -21.37 -9.51
N GLY A 265 -2.77 -20.50 -9.63
CA GLY A 265 -4.04 -20.62 -8.91
C GLY A 265 -3.98 -20.21 -7.43
N GLY A 266 -2.80 -19.87 -6.92
CA GLY A 266 -2.59 -19.28 -5.60
C GLY A 266 -2.80 -17.76 -5.55
N SER A 267 -2.34 -17.15 -4.46
CA SER A 267 -2.37 -15.70 -4.28
C SER A 267 -1.23 -15.21 -3.40
N ILE A 268 -0.78 -13.98 -3.66
CA ILE A 268 0.12 -13.22 -2.78
C ILE A 268 -0.59 -11.91 -2.46
N LYS A 269 -0.89 -11.68 -1.17
CA LYS A 269 -1.69 -10.55 -0.71
C LYS A 269 -1.02 -9.83 0.44
N ARG A 270 -1.41 -8.58 0.69
CA ARG A 270 -0.99 -7.83 1.89
C ARG A 270 -1.42 -8.57 3.15
N LYS A 271 -0.48 -8.74 4.08
CA LYS A 271 -0.79 -9.29 5.41
C LYS A 271 -1.71 -8.32 6.16
N SER A 272 -2.83 -8.84 6.61
CA SER A 272 -3.85 -8.15 7.40
C SER A 272 -4.76 -9.20 8.03
N THR A 273 -5.69 -8.78 8.90
CA THR A 273 -6.66 -9.70 9.52
C THR A 273 -7.50 -10.45 8.48
N THR A 274 -7.83 -9.79 7.36
CA THR A 274 -8.55 -10.40 6.23
C THR A 274 -7.86 -10.01 4.92
N PRO A 275 -6.91 -10.82 4.41
CA PRO A 275 -6.13 -10.47 3.21
C PRO A 275 -6.98 -10.39 1.94
N THR A 276 -7.24 -9.17 1.46
CA THR A 276 -7.99 -8.90 0.21
C THR A 276 -7.17 -8.15 -0.84
N THR A 277 -6.14 -7.40 -0.43
CA THR A 277 -5.31 -6.59 -1.34
C THR A 277 -4.22 -7.43 -2.00
N ASN A 278 -4.32 -7.64 -3.31
CA ASN A 278 -3.33 -8.39 -4.10
C ASN A 278 -2.00 -7.63 -4.24
N ALA A 279 -0.89 -8.37 -4.24
CA ALA A 279 0.43 -7.82 -4.51
C ALA A 279 0.64 -7.53 -6.02
N LYS A 280 1.47 -6.54 -6.32
CA LYS A 280 2.03 -6.32 -7.67
C LYS A 280 3.25 -7.22 -7.85
N LEU A 281 3.19 -8.12 -8.82
CA LEU A 281 4.14 -9.24 -8.96
C LEU A 281 5.27 -9.00 -9.96
N LYS A 282 5.30 -7.85 -10.65
CA LYS A 282 6.35 -7.56 -11.62
C LYS A 282 7.70 -7.56 -10.93
N LEU A 283 8.58 -8.46 -11.36
CA LEU A 283 9.98 -8.46 -10.95
C LEU A 283 10.72 -7.31 -11.63
N PRO A 284 11.86 -6.87 -11.06
CA PRO A 284 12.77 -5.95 -11.75
C PRO A 284 13.18 -6.46 -13.14
N VAL A 285 13.63 -5.57 -14.02
CA VAL A 285 14.16 -6.00 -15.32
C VAL A 285 15.53 -6.64 -15.10
N ASN A 286 15.82 -7.76 -15.77
CA ASN A 286 17.12 -8.40 -15.69
C ASN A 286 18.24 -7.42 -16.10
N GLY A 287 19.32 -7.37 -15.32
CA GLY A 287 20.42 -6.43 -15.54
C GLY A 287 20.19 -5.03 -14.97
N GLU A 288 18.99 -4.72 -14.48
CA GLU A 288 18.70 -3.47 -13.77
C GLU A 288 18.82 -3.65 -12.25
N THR A 289 18.98 -2.53 -11.55
CA THR A 289 19.07 -2.50 -10.08
C THR A 289 17.89 -3.25 -9.44
N GLY A 290 18.20 -4.16 -8.52
CA GLY A 290 17.21 -4.97 -7.81
C GLY A 290 16.90 -6.31 -8.47
N SER A 291 17.39 -6.59 -9.68
CA SER A 291 17.31 -7.93 -10.28
C SER A 291 18.27 -8.92 -9.61
N LEU A 292 18.02 -10.23 -9.78
CA LEU A 292 18.83 -11.27 -9.15
C LEU A 292 20.28 -11.22 -9.63
N SER A 293 20.49 -11.12 -10.94
CA SER A 293 21.81 -11.02 -11.59
C SER A 293 22.62 -9.78 -11.19
N VAL A 294 21.96 -8.68 -10.81
CA VAL A 294 22.64 -7.48 -10.30
C VAL A 294 22.94 -7.60 -8.82
N ASN A 295 22.07 -8.24 -8.06
CA ASN A 295 22.20 -8.32 -6.61
C ASN A 295 23.13 -9.45 -6.15
N LYS A 296 23.29 -10.51 -6.95
CA LYS A 296 24.05 -11.72 -6.64
C LYS A 296 24.80 -12.20 -7.87
N ASN A 297 25.98 -12.74 -7.65
CA ASN A 297 26.76 -13.43 -8.68
C ASN A 297 26.69 -14.94 -8.43
N ILE A 298 25.64 -15.57 -8.95
CA ILE A 298 25.38 -17.01 -8.77
C ILE A 298 25.60 -17.70 -10.11
N ILE A 299 26.63 -18.54 -10.18
CA ILE A 299 26.97 -19.33 -11.36
C ILE A 299 26.42 -20.74 -11.16
N ILE A 300 25.76 -21.30 -12.16
CA ILE A 300 25.40 -22.72 -12.20
C ILE A 300 26.34 -23.42 -13.16
N ASP A 301 27.09 -24.39 -12.65
CA ASP A 301 27.99 -25.23 -13.43
C ASP A 301 27.75 -26.71 -13.11
N THR A 302 27.17 -27.42 -14.08
CA THR A 302 26.93 -28.86 -13.99
C THR A 302 27.78 -29.64 -14.97
N THR A 303 28.92 -29.09 -15.40
CA THR A 303 29.82 -29.81 -16.31
C THR A 303 30.35 -31.08 -15.66
N ASN A 304 30.21 -32.21 -16.36
CA ASN A 304 30.68 -33.49 -15.85
C ASN A 304 32.22 -33.53 -15.87
N PRO A 305 32.87 -34.00 -14.78
CA PRO A 305 34.30 -34.29 -14.79
C PRO A 305 34.63 -35.32 -15.88
N LYS A 306 35.69 -35.07 -16.65
CA LYS A 306 36.21 -35.96 -17.68
C LYS A 306 37.55 -36.54 -17.25
N ILE A 307 37.83 -37.76 -17.70
CA ILE A 307 39.16 -38.35 -17.55
C ILE A 307 40.12 -37.60 -18.46
N LEU A 308 41.16 -37.01 -17.88
CA LEU A 308 42.23 -36.32 -18.59
C LEU A 308 43.35 -37.27 -18.98
N ALA A 309 43.74 -38.15 -18.06
CA ALA A 309 44.84 -39.09 -18.27
C ALA A 309 44.69 -40.34 -17.39
N ILE A 310 45.21 -41.45 -17.89
CA ILE A 310 45.43 -42.68 -17.14
C ILE A 310 46.93 -42.96 -17.18
N THR A 311 47.56 -43.01 -16.02
CA THR A 311 49.02 -43.14 -15.88
C THR A 311 49.36 -44.19 -14.82
N THR A 312 50.65 -44.49 -14.68
CA THR A 312 51.18 -45.29 -13.57
C THR A 312 52.36 -44.57 -12.95
N THR A 313 52.55 -44.78 -11.64
CA THR A 313 53.77 -44.36 -10.94
C THR A 313 54.85 -45.43 -10.96
N ALA A 314 54.56 -46.60 -11.51
CA ALA A 314 55.52 -47.69 -11.65
C ALA A 314 56.55 -47.36 -12.75
N SER A 315 57.79 -47.83 -12.57
CA SER A 315 58.84 -47.63 -13.59
C SER A 315 58.58 -48.49 -14.82
N ASN A 316 59.07 -48.07 -15.98
CA ASN A 316 58.98 -48.92 -17.18
C ASN A 316 59.82 -50.19 -16.98
N GLY A 317 59.23 -51.36 -17.23
CA GLY A 317 59.90 -52.65 -17.03
C GLY A 317 58.95 -53.84 -17.16
N ALA A 318 59.52 -55.03 -17.00
CA ALA A 318 58.75 -56.27 -16.91
C ALA A 318 58.32 -56.52 -15.46
N TYR A 319 57.08 -56.94 -15.28
CA TYR A 319 56.50 -57.28 -13.98
C TYR A 319 56.15 -58.77 -13.96
N THR A 320 56.27 -59.38 -12.78
CA THR A 320 56.07 -60.80 -12.53
C THR A 320 54.87 -61.04 -11.60
N ALA A 321 54.47 -62.30 -11.44
CA ALA A 321 53.35 -62.66 -10.59
C ALA A 321 53.59 -62.22 -9.13
N GLY A 322 52.68 -61.38 -8.62
CA GLY A 322 52.77 -60.79 -7.28
C GLY A 322 53.18 -59.32 -7.27
N ASP A 323 53.68 -58.78 -8.38
CA ASP A 323 54.00 -57.35 -8.47
C ASP A 323 52.71 -56.50 -8.52
N VAL A 324 52.76 -55.32 -7.90
CA VAL A 324 51.65 -54.37 -7.86
C VAL A 324 51.97 -53.18 -8.76
N ILE A 325 51.12 -52.94 -9.76
CA ILE A 325 51.22 -51.78 -10.65
C ILE A 325 50.10 -50.78 -10.27
N PRO A 326 50.43 -49.61 -9.71
CA PRO A 326 49.43 -48.59 -9.42
C PRO A 326 48.86 -48.00 -10.72
N VAL A 327 47.54 -47.84 -10.78
CA VAL A 327 46.85 -47.13 -11.86
C VAL A 327 46.32 -45.81 -11.32
N VAL A 328 46.71 -44.70 -11.94
CA VAL A 328 46.33 -43.35 -11.55
C VAL A 328 45.44 -42.76 -12.64
N VAL A 329 44.17 -42.50 -12.29
CA VAL A 329 43.22 -41.80 -13.15
C VAL A 329 43.16 -40.33 -12.73
N THR A 330 43.48 -39.43 -13.64
CA THR A 330 43.41 -37.98 -13.42
C THR A 330 42.18 -37.43 -14.12
N PHE A 331 41.34 -36.70 -13.39
CA PHE A 331 40.19 -35.97 -13.94
C PHE A 331 40.55 -34.50 -14.19
N ASP A 332 39.82 -33.85 -15.08
CA ASP A 332 39.96 -32.40 -15.34
C ASP A 332 39.30 -31.53 -14.26
N MET A 333 38.50 -32.11 -13.37
CA MET A 333 37.83 -31.47 -12.25
C MET A 333 37.93 -32.32 -10.97
N PRO A 334 37.78 -31.73 -9.77
CA PRO A 334 37.74 -32.48 -8.52
C PRO A 334 36.62 -33.54 -8.52
N VAL A 335 36.93 -34.74 -8.03
CA VAL A 335 35.98 -35.86 -7.91
C VAL A 335 35.99 -36.45 -6.51
N VAL A 336 34.85 -37.00 -6.08
CA VAL A 336 34.71 -37.75 -4.82
C VAL A 336 34.17 -39.15 -5.09
N VAL A 337 34.72 -40.15 -4.40
CA VAL A 337 34.23 -41.53 -4.45
C VAL A 337 33.38 -41.79 -3.21
N THR A 338 32.09 -42.05 -3.39
CA THR A 338 31.18 -42.44 -2.30
C THR A 338 31.01 -43.97 -2.30
N ALA A 339 30.88 -44.56 -1.11
CA ALA A 339 30.69 -46.00 -0.97
C ALA A 339 29.21 -46.36 -0.96
N HIS A 340 28.79 -47.34 -1.76
CA HIS A 340 27.51 -48.02 -1.55
C HIS A 340 27.74 -49.23 -0.64
N GLN A 341 26.87 -49.39 0.37
CA GLN A 341 26.99 -50.37 1.47
C GLN A 341 27.75 -51.66 1.13
N GLY A 342 28.97 -51.80 1.66
CA GLY A 342 29.68 -53.07 1.79
C GLY A 342 30.49 -53.59 0.59
N HIS A 343 30.50 -52.94 -0.57
CA HIS A 343 31.24 -53.41 -1.76
C HIS A 343 32.34 -52.42 -2.20
N GLN A 344 33.39 -52.94 -2.85
CA GLN A 344 34.60 -52.17 -3.25
C GLN A 344 34.26 -50.84 -3.94
N LYS A 345 35.01 -49.78 -3.59
CA LYS A 345 34.69 -48.37 -3.88
C LYS A 345 34.80 -47.97 -5.37
N ALA A 346 35.55 -48.71 -6.18
CA ALA A 346 35.66 -48.61 -7.65
C ALA A 346 36.66 -49.67 -8.14
N TRP A 347 36.56 -50.11 -9.39
CA TRP A 347 37.54 -51.00 -10.03
C TRP A 347 37.83 -50.57 -11.46
N VAL A 348 39.10 -50.70 -11.86
CA VAL A 348 39.56 -50.56 -13.25
C VAL A 348 39.96 -51.96 -13.73
N SER A 349 39.26 -52.47 -14.74
CA SER A 349 39.62 -53.75 -15.36
C SER A 349 40.83 -53.56 -16.27
N VAL A 350 41.83 -54.42 -16.11
CA VAL A 350 42.99 -54.51 -17.00
C VAL A 350 42.94 -55.84 -17.75
N LEU A 351 43.27 -55.81 -19.04
CA LEU A 351 43.34 -57.02 -19.88
C LEU A 351 44.80 -57.49 -19.95
N PRO A 352 45.15 -58.64 -19.35
CA PRO A 352 46.44 -59.28 -19.62
C PRO A 352 46.35 -59.92 -21.00
N SER A 353 46.90 -59.26 -22.02
CA SER A 353 47.06 -59.81 -23.37
C SER A 353 48.34 -60.62 -23.51
#